data_AF-A0AAJ7XFB9-F1
#
_entry.id   AF-A0AAJ7XFB9-F1
#
_cell.length_a   1.000
_cell.length_b   1.000
_cell.length_c   1.000
_cell.angle_alpha   90.00
_cell.angle_beta   90.00
_cell.angle_gamma   90.00
#
_symmetry.space_group_name_H-M   'P 1'
#
loop_
_entity.id
_entity.type
_entity.pdbx_description
1 polymer ?
#
loop_
_entity_poly.entity_id
_entity_poly.type
_entity_poly.pdbx_seq_one_letter_code
_entity_poly.pdbx_strand_id
1 'polypeptide(L)'
;MFCLQVDGLRVTPPIFMSGVYIQLSGSYVVLETDFNLVVRFDGNHHVEIVVPGEYAGELCGICGNFNGDGSDDNLKPDGSAAASSNELGNSWRVFNSSDDDCQDGTGEIPPCDENDKDVYESDSFCGIIIDDEGAFKECHAVLPPQVFFDNCVFDLCATDGDHGSLCQALQAYADQCAQAGVIVTWRNNTFCPFPCEPGSHYESCAPPCPATCSNASLPGGCNQQCAEGCVCDDGFVLSGDKCVPVELCGCLDFDDQYHPVS
;
A
#
# COMPACT_ATOMS: atom_id res chain seq x y z
N MET A 1 6.53 12.87 -2.55
CA MET A 1 7.31 13.25 -1.36
C MET A 1 6.57 12.87 -0.10
N PHE A 2 7.04 11.80 0.54
CA PHE A 2 6.55 11.37 1.85
C PHE A 2 7.01 12.37 2.92
N CYS A 3 6.07 12.96 3.64
CA CYS A 3 6.37 13.79 4.81
C CYS A 3 6.31 12.89 6.06
N LEU A 4 7.34 12.08 6.27
CA LEU A 4 7.42 11.21 7.43
C LEU A 4 7.80 12.02 8.68
N GLN A 5 7.05 11.85 9.76
CA GLN A 5 7.35 12.44 11.06
C GLN A 5 7.37 11.37 12.14
N VAL A 6 8.37 11.44 13.01
CA VAL A 6 8.44 10.64 14.25
C VAL A 6 8.53 11.61 15.41
N ASP A 7 7.63 11.48 16.38
CA ASP A 7 7.50 12.38 17.53
C ASP A 7 7.43 13.88 17.14
N GLY A 8 6.77 14.17 16.00
CA GLY A 8 6.61 15.53 15.47
C GLY A 8 7.84 16.09 14.74
N LEU A 9 8.92 15.31 14.61
CA LEU A 9 10.13 15.68 13.88
C LEU A 9 10.14 15.02 12.51
N ARG A 10 10.47 15.79 11.47
CA ARG A 10 10.65 15.25 10.12
C ARG A 10 11.90 14.40 10.06
N VAL A 11 11.77 13.23 9.48
CA VAL A 11 12.85 12.24 9.35
C VAL A 11 12.96 11.77 7.91
N THR A 12 14.16 11.29 7.54
CA THR A 12 14.44 10.78 6.20
C THR A 12 14.79 9.29 6.30
N PRO A 13 13.98 8.38 5.72
CA PRO A 13 14.29 6.95 5.73
C PRO A 13 15.63 6.62 5.03
N PRO A 14 16.29 5.51 5.39
CA PRO A 14 15.92 4.58 6.45
C PRO A 14 16.24 5.12 7.85
N ILE A 15 15.41 4.80 8.84
CA ILE A 15 15.62 5.14 10.25
C ILE A 15 15.43 3.91 11.16
N PHE A 16 16.20 3.86 12.24
CA PHE A 16 16.06 2.86 13.29
C PHE A 16 16.00 3.54 14.65
N MET A 17 14.87 3.42 15.35
CA MET A 17 14.66 4.05 16.66
C MET A 17 13.81 3.15 17.55
N SER A 18 14.31 2.85 18.75
CA SER A 18 13.54 2.16 19.80
C SER A 18 12.80 0.89 19.34
N GLY A 19 13.46 0.04 18.55
CA GLY A 19 12.86 -1.20 18.03
C GLY A 19 11.96 -1.01 16.81
N VAL A 20 11.85 0.21 16.27
CA VAL A 20 11.14 0.52 15.02
C VAL A 20 12.14 0.80 13.91
N TYR A 21 11.95 0.15 12.76
CA TYR A 21 12.71 0.36 11.55
C TYR A 21 11.78 0.87 10.45
N ILE A 22 12.09 2.01 9.83
CA ILE A 22 11.28 2.57 8.74
C ILE A 22 12.15 2.76 7.51
N GLN A 23 11.73 2.23 6.37
CA GLN A 23 12.44 2.34 5.10
C GLN A 23 11.48 2.54 3.92
N LEU A 24 12.04 2.84 2.74
CA LEU A 24 11.30 2.80 1.48
C LEU A 24 11.55 1.46 0.78
N SER A 25 10.49 0.86 0.23
CA SER A 25 10.52 -0.40 -0.51
C SER A 25 9.53 -0.34 -1.67
N GLY A 26 10.03 -0.22 -2.90
CA GLY A 26 9.18 0.09 -4.07
C GLY A 26 8.40 1.39 -3.86
N SER A 27 7.09 1.37 -4.08
CA SER A 27 6.17 2.48 -3.83
C SER A 27 5.82 2.69 -2.35
N TYR A 28 6.26 1.82 -1.45
CA TYR A 28 5.82 1.79 -0.05
C TYR A 28 6.81 2.44 0.91
N VAL A 29 6.27 3.13 1.92
CA VAL A 29 6.93 3.28 3.22
C VAL A 29 6.63 2.02 4.02
N VAL A 30 7.67 1.36 4.51
CA VAL A 30 7.55 0.14 5.31
C VAL A 30 8.07 0.41 6.70
N LEU A 31 7.22 0.16 7.69
CA LEU A 31 7.54 0.18 9.12
C LEU A 31 7.58 -1.25 9.62
N GLU A 32 8.71 -1.65 10.19
CA GLU A 32 8.89 -2.91 10.90
C GLU A 32 9.18 -2.64 12.37
N THR A 33 8.78 -3.58 13.22
CA THR A 33 8.99 -3.50 14.67
C THR A 33 9.70 -4.74 15.20
N ASP A 34 10.32 -4.64 16.37
CA ASP A 34 10.97 -5.74 17.06
C ASP A 34 9.99 -6.81 17.61
N PHE A 35 8.69 -6.51 17.61
CA PHE A 35 7.60 -7.46 17.83
C PHE A 35 6.96 -7.99 16.54
N ASN A 36 7.63 -7.79 15.40
CA ASN A 36 7.29 -8.32 14.08
C ASN A 36 5.95 -7.84 13.48
N LEU A 37 5.40 -6.72 13.96
CA LEU A 37 4.41 -5.96 13.19
C LEU A 37 5.12 -5.32 11.99
N VAL A 38 4.54 -5.51 10.80
CA VAL A 38 4.93 -4.84 9.57
C VAL A 38 3.75 -4.04 9.04
N VAL A 39 3.96 -2.75 8.80
CA VAL A 39 2.98 -1.86 8.17
C VAL A 39 3.58 -1.34 6.87
N ARG A 40 2.88 -1.52 5.77
CA ARG A 40 3.24 -0.95 4.46
C ARG A 40 2.18 0.07 4.07
N PHE A 41 2.59 1.26 3.68
CA PHE A 41 1.67 2.29 3.18
C PHE A 41 2.26 2.94 1.93
N ASP A 42 1.48 3.02 0.86
CA ASP A 42 1.93 3.59 -0.42
C ASP A 42 1.90 5.13 -0.45
N GLY A 43 1.41 5.76 0.62
CA GLY A 43 1.30 7.22 0.72
C GLY A 43 -0.01 7.79 0.21
N ASN A 44 -0.91 6.95 -0.29
CA ASN A 44 -2.09 7.38 -1.00
C ASN A 44 -3.35 6.63 -0.54
N HIS A 45 -3.53 5.37 -0.96
CA HIS A 45 -4.79 4.65 -0.81
C HIS A 45 -4.64 3.25 -0.20
N HIS A 46 -3.45 2.66 -0.24
CA HIS A 46 -3.27 1.25 0.13
C HIS A 46 -2.42 1.09 1.38
N VAL A 47 -2.98 0.42 2.38
CA VAL A 47 -2.29 0.06 3.62
C VAL A 47 -2.37 -1.46 3.84
N GLU A 48 -1.24 -2.03 4.23
CA GLU A 48 -1.14 -3.45 4.59
C GLU A 48 -0.55 -3.59 5.97
N ILE A 49 -1.15 -4.49 6.74
CA ILE A 49 -0.74 -4.78 8.11
C ILE A 49 -0.52 -6.28 8.21
N VAL A 50 0.70 -6.67 8.53
CA VAL A 50 1.09 -8.07 8.76
C VAL A 50 1.52 -8.21 10.20
N VAL A 51 0.94 -9.19 10.88
CA VAL A 51 1.28 -9.55 12.26
C VAL A 51 1.59 -11.05 12.39
N PRO A 52 2.38 -11.45 13.38
CA PRO A 52 2.58 -12.86 13.71
C PRO A 52 1.27 -13.56 14.08
N GLY A 53 1.21 -14.88 13.84
CA GLY A 53 0.08 -15.72 14.27
C GLY A 53 -0.17 -15.73 15.78
N GLU A 54 0.80 -15.28 16.59
CA GLU A 54 0.66 -15.14 18.05
C GLU A 54 -0.38 -14.09 18.47
N TYR A 55 -0.76 -13.18 17.56
CA TYR A 55 -1.79 -12.18 17.81
C TYR A 55 -3.23 -12.68 17.53
N ALA A 56 -3.39 -13.94 17.10
CA ALA A 56 -4.69 -14.50 16.74
C ALA A 56 -5.68 -14.46 17.91
N GLY A 57 -6.84 -13.83 17.72
CA GLY A 57 -7.88 -13.66 18.74
C GLY A 57 -7.59 -12.55 19.77
N GLU A 58 -6.44 -11.89 19.70
CA GLU A 58 -6.05 -10.78 20.58
C GLU A 58 -6.21 -9.42 19.90
N LEU A 59 -6.43 -9.40 18.58
CA LEU A 59 -6.66 -8.18 17.82
C LEU A 59 -8.10 -7.69 17.93
N CYS A 60 -8.27 -6.40 17.73
CA CYS A 60 -9.57 -5.78 17.54
C CYS A 60 -9.43 -4.57 16.62
N GLY A 61 -10.44 -4.30 15.80
CA GLY A 61 -10.46 -3.17 14.89
C GLY A 61 -11.28 -3.48 13.64
N ILE A 62 -11.16 -2.62 12.63
CA ILE A 62 -11.88 -2.80 11.36
C ILE A 62 -11.37 -4.00 10.54
N CYS A 63 -10.17 -4.51 10.86
CA CYS A 63 -9.61 -5.72 10.25
C CYS A 63 -10.01 -7.02 10.98
N GLY A 64 -10.96 -6.95 11.91
CA GLY A 64 -11.44 -8.12 12.64
C GLY A 64 -10.58 -8.54 13.82
N ASN A 65 -10.73 -9.79 14.24
CA ASN A 65 -10.10 -10.33 15.45
C ASN A 65 -8.96 -11.34 15.17
N PHE A 66 -8.75 -11.69 13.90
CA PHE A 66 -7.70 -12.60 13.44
C PHE A 66 -7.76 -14.01 14.07
N ASN A 67 -8.95 -14.52 14.40
CA ASN A 67 -9.14 -15.86 14.97
C ASN A 67 -9.25 -16.99 13.90
N GLY A 68 -9.28 -16.63 12.61
CA GLY A 68 -9.42 -17.55 11.48
C GLY A 68 -10.86 -17.81 11.02
N ASP A 69 -11.85 -17.17 11.63
CA ASP A 69 -13.27 -17.23 11.27
C ASP A 69 -13.75 -15.89 10.70
N GLY A 70 -13.67 -15.73 9.38
CA GLY A 70 -14.13 -14.51 8.69
C GLY A 70 -15.62 -14.20 8.85
N SER A 71 -16.42 -15.13 9.39
CA SER A 71 -17.86 -14.88 9.61
C SER A 71 -18.15 -14.03 10.85
N ASP A 72 -17.16 -13.87 11.74
CA ASP A 72 -17.30 -13.09 12.97
C ASP A 72 -16.41 -11.84 13.01
N ASP A 73 -15.80 -11.43 11.88
CA ASP A 73 -14.88 -10.29 11.85
C ASP A 73 -15.59 -8.91 11.87
N ASN A 74 -16.91 -8.85 11.72
CA ASN A 74 -17.69 -7.61 11.73
C ASN A 74 -18.03 -7.12 13.16
N LEU A 75 -17.07 -7.17 14.09
CA LEU A 75 -17.25 -6.79 15.49
C LEU A 75 -17.03 -5.29 15.70
N LYS A 76 -17.92 -4.69 16.50
CA LYS A 76 -17.77 -3.33 17.03
C LYS A 76 -16.88 -3.33 18.28
N PRO A 77 -16.43 -2.16 18.78
CA PRO A 77 -15.60 -2.09 19.99
C PRO A 77 -16.22 -2.71 21.25
N ASP A 78 -17.55 -2.81 21.30
CA ASP A 78 -18.28 -3.44 22.40
C ASP A 78 -18.41 -4.97 22.28
N GLY A 79 -17.84 -5.55 21.22
CA GLY A 79 -17.88 -6.98 20.92
C GLY A 79 -19.17 -7.47 20.27
N SER A 80 -20.13 -6.59 19.96
CA SER A 80 -21.33 -6.95 19.22
C SER A 80 -21.12 -6.84 17.70
N ALA A 81 -21.79 -7.69 16.93
CA ALA A 81 -21.72 -7.65 15.47
C ALA A 81 -22.41 -6.40 14.92
N ALA A 82 -21.78 -5.76 13.93
CA ALA A 82 -22.37 -4.68 13.16
C ALA A 82 -23.36 -5.22 12.12
N ALA A 83 -24.48 -4.52 11.90
CA ALA A 83 -25.49 -4.90 10.93
C ALA A 83 -25.12 -4.52 9.48
N SER A 84 -24.11 -3.67 9.29
CA SER A 84 -23.64 -3.21 7.98
C SER A 84 -22.18 -2.75 8.06
N SER A 85 -21.51 -2.67 6.90
CA SER A 85 -20.15 -2.12 6.79
C SER A 85 -20.08 -0.67 7.26
N ASN A 86 -21.12 0.14 6.98
CA ASN A 86 -21.21 1.52 7.47
C ASN A 86 -21.28 1.56 9.01
N GLU A 87 -22.10 0.71 9.64
CA GLU A 87 -22.16 0.64 11.10
C GLU A 87 -20.81 0.21 11.68
N LEU A 88 -20.15 -0.77 11.06
CA LEU A 88 -18.82 -1.23 11.48
C LEU A 88 -17.82 -0.07 11.45
N GLY A 89 -17.68 0.61 10.31
CA GLY A 89 -16.77 1.75 10.17
C GLY A 89 -17.08 2.90 11.14
N ASN A 90 -18.35 3.27 11.28
CA ASN A 90 -18.77 4.32 12.20
C ASN A 90 -18.51 3.96 13.68
N SER A 91 -18.55 2.68 14.03
CA SER A 91 -18.32 2.21 15.41
C SER A 91 -16.86 2.29 15.86
N TRP A 92 -15.91 2.18 14.92
CA TRP A 92 -14.47 2.19 15.20
C TRP A 92 -13.81 3.57 15.14
N ARG A 93 -14.60 4.64 15.05
CA ARG A 93 -14.09 6.02 15.05
C ARG A 93 -13.34 6.36 16.33
N VAL A 94 -12.21 7.03 16.18
CA VAL A 94 -11.40 7.54 17.28
C VAL A 94 -11.68 9.04 17.42
N PHE A 95 -12.47 9.43 18.42
CA PHE A 95 -12.74 10.84 18.69
C PHE A 95 -11.50 11.52 19.29
N ASN A 96 -10.84 12.39 18.51
CA ASN A 96 -9.89 13.35 19.05
C ASN A 96 -10.59 14.68 19.32
N SER A 97 -10.17 15.37 20.39
CA SER A 97 -10.65 16.68 20.86
C SER A 97 -10.60 17.83 19.84
N SER A 98 -10.07 17.59 18.64
CA SER A 98 -9.96 18.53 17.52
C SER A 98 -10.81 18.16 16.31
N ASP A 99 -11.63 17.11 16.39
CA ASP A 99 -12.29 16.47 15.25
C ASP A 99 -13.83 16.45 15.39
N ASP A 100 -14.41 17.60 15.77
CA ASP A 100 -15.86 17.80 15.87
C ASP A 100 -16.60 17.64 14.51
N ASP A 101 -15.86 17.50 13.40
CA ASP A 101 -16.39 17.40 12.03
C ASP A 101 -16.47 15.96 11.47
N CYS A 102 -16.04 14.93 12.21
CA CYS A 102 -16.17 13.54 11.75
C CYS A 102 -17.62 13.01 11.87
N GLN A 103 -18.42 13.25 10.84
CA GLN A 103 -19.81 12.79 10.76
C GLN A 103 -19.91 11.31 10.42
N ASP A 104 -21.01 10.67 10.85
CA ASP A 104 -21.31 9.29 10.46
C ASP A 104 -21.40 9.19 8.93
N GLY A 105 -20.77 8.16 8.37
CA GLY A 105 -21.00 7.77 6.98
C GLY A 105 -22.43 7.27 6.83
N THR A 106 -23.35 8.14 6.41
CA THR A 106 -24.74 7.78 6.11
C THR A 106 -24.92 7.14 4.73
N GLY A 107 -23.81 6.94 4.00
CA GLY A 107 -23.78 6.74 2.56
C GLY A 107 -24.50 5.50 2.09
N GLU A 108 -25.74 5.66 1.63
CA GLU A 108 -26.23 4.92 0.49
C GLU A 108 -25.38 5.34 -0.71
N ILE A 109 -24.49 4.46 -1.16
CA ILE A 109 -23.82 4.64 -2.44
C ILE A 109 -24.89 4.40 -3.51
N PRO A 110 -25.18 5.39 -4.38
CA PRO A 110 -26.16 5.20 -5.44
C PRO A 110 -25.83 3.93 -6.24
N PRO A 111 -26.84 3.11 -6.60
CA PRO A 111 -26.58 1.97 -7.46
C PRO A 111 -25.96 2.46 -8.77
N CYS A 112 -24.97 1.71 -9.26
CA CYS A 112 -24.34 1.99 -10.55
C CYS A 112 -25.40 2.06 -11.66
N ASP A 113 -25.28 3.02 -12.58
CA ASP A 113 -26.05 2.95 -13.81
C ASP A 113 -25.65 1.69 -14.58
N GLU A 114 -26.63 0.93 -15.07
CA GLU A 114 -26.35 -0.33 -15.77
C GLU A 114 -25.45 -0.14 -17.01
N ASN A 115 -25.55 1.00 -17.70
CA ASN A 115 -24.68 1.26 -18.86
C ASN A 115 -23.23 1.55 -18.44
N ASP A 116 -23.04 2.27 -17.33
CA ASP A 116 -21.69 2.54 -16.79
C ASP A 116 -21.07 1.26 -16.25
N LYS A 117 -21.89 0.41 -15.62
CA LYS A 117 -21.46 -0.90 -15.14
C LYS A 117 -20.91 -1.78 -16.27
N ASP A 118 -21.63 -1.90 -17.38
CA ASP A 118 -21.17 -2.66 -18.57
C ASP A 118 -19.80 -2.15 -19.07
N VAL A 119 -19.56 -0.83 -18.99
CA VAL A 119 -18.27 -0.22 -19.37
C VAL A 119 -17.18 -0.59 -18.38
N TYR A 120 -17.44 -0.50 -17.07
CA TYR A 120 -16.47 -0.81 -16.02
C TYR A 120 -16.13 -2.29 -15.93
N GLU A 121 -17.05 -3.18 -16.29
CA GLU A 121 -16.82 -4.62 -16.38
C GLU A 121 -15.94 -5.01 -17.59
N SER A 122 -15.71 -4.10 -18.55
CA SER A 122 -14.89 -4.39 -19.73
C SER A 122 -13.39 -4.48 -19.44
N ASP A 123 -12.62 -5.13 -20.32
CA ASP A 123 -11.16 -5.29 -20.21
C ASP A 123 -10.38 -3.96 -20.24
N SER A 124 -11.00 -2.89 -20.73
CA SER A 124 -10.40 -1.54 -20.67
C SER A 124 -10.46 -0.92 -19.26
N PHE A 125 -11.22 -1.53 -18.35
CA PHE A 125 -11.40 -1.14 -16.96
C PHE A 125 -11.11 -2.34 -16.04
N CYS A 126 -12.10 -2.83 -15.28
CA CYS A 126 -11.90 -3.87 -14.27
C CYS A 126 -11.77 -5.26 -14.88
N GLY A 127 -12.28 -5.51 -16.09
CA GLY A 127 -12.27 -6.82 -16.75
C GLY A 127 -10.87 -7.43 -16.89
N ILE A 128 -9.83 -6.60 -16.97
CA ILE A 128 -8.43 -7.06 -16.99
C ILE A 128 -8.06 -7.93 -15.78
N ILE A 129 -8.72 -7.76 -14.63
CA ILE A 129 -8.50 -8.54 -13.39
C ILE A 129 -8.90 -10.02 -13.57
N ILE A 130 -9.91 -10.30 -14.41
CA ILE A 130 -10.48 -11.64 -14.61
C ILE A 130 -10.13 -12.24 -15.98
N ASP A 131 -9.37 -11.53 -16.81
CA ASP A 131 -8.95 -12.00 -18.13
C ASP A 131 -7.94 -13.17 -18.00
N ASP A 132 -8.40 -14.38 -18.33
CA ASP A 132 -7.61 -15.62 -18.29
C ASP A 132 -6.49 -15.69 -19.34
N GLU A 133 -6.47 -14.78 -20.31
CA GLU A 133 -5.39 -14.63 -21.29
C GLU A 133 -4.54 -13.36 -21.04
N GLY A 134 -4.93 -12.55 -20.06
CA GLY A 134 -4.39 -11.23 -19.77
C GLY A 134 -3.16 -11.20 -18.86
N ALA A 135 -2.81 -9.99 -18.42
CA ALA A 135 -1.61 -9.72 -17.61
C ALA A 135 -1.64 -10.43 -16.23
N PHE A 136 -2.84 -10.65 -15.68
CA PHE A 136 -3.03 -11.21 -14.35
C PHE A 136 -3.28 -12.73 -14.34
N LYS A 137 -3.33 -13.41 -15.49
CA LYS A 137 -3.71 -14.83 -15.57
C LYS A 137 -2.94 -15.77 -14.64
N GLU A 138 -1.63 -15.53 -14.48
CA GLU A 138 -0.77 -16.36 -13.61
C GLU A 138 -1.10 -16.14 -12.13
N CYS A 139 -1.68 -14.99 -11.79
CA CYS A 139 -2.14 -14.64 -10.46
C CYS A 139 -3.36 -15.46 -10.02
N HIS A 140 -4.25 -15.81 -10.97
CA HIS A 140 -5.54 -16.43 -10.68
C HIS A 140 -5.37 -17.78 -9.94
N ALA A 141 -4.21 -18.43 -10.10
CA ALA A 141 -3.87 -19.67 -9.43
C ALA A 141 -3.54 -19.52 -7.93
N VAL A 142 -3.06 -18.34 -7.51
CA VAL A 142 -2.65 -18.07 -6.13
C VAL A 142 -3.60 -17.11 -5.41
N LEU A 143 -4.32 -16.29 -6.16
CA LEU A 143 -5.24 -15.28 -5.65
C LEU A 143 -6.49 -15.24 -6.55
N PRO A 144 -7.66 -15.67 -6.06
CA PRO A 144 -8.89 -15.61 -6.84
C PRO A 144 -9.29 -14.16 -7.20
N PRO A 145 -9.56 -13.84 -8.49
CA PRO A 145 -9.75 -12.47 -8.94
C PRO A 145 -11.11 -11.84 -8.59
N GLN A 146 -12.15 -12.65 -8.35
CA GLN A 146 -13.54 -12.19 -8.36
C GLN A 146 -13.83 -11.06 -7.37
N VAL A 147 -13.34 -11.16 -6.13
CA VAL A 147 -13.57 -10.11 -5.11
C VAL A 147 -12.89 -8.80 -5.50
N PHE A 148 -11.71 -8.86 -6.12
CA PHE A 148 -11.00 -7.66 -6.59
C PHE A 148 -11.71 -7.03 -7.79
N PHE A 149 -12.25 -7.84 -8.71
CA PHE A 149 -13.07 -7.38 -9.81
C PHE A 149 -14.35 -6.69 -9.32
N ASP A 150 -15.10 -7.35 -8.43
CA ASP A 150 -16.36 -6.80 -7.90
C ASP A 150 -16.11 -5.48 -7.15
N ASN A 151 -15.03 -5.40 -6.37
CA ASN A 151 -14.64 -4.17 -5.67
C ASN A 151 -14.19 -3.07 -6.64
N CYS A 152 -13.42 -3.41 -7.69
CA CYS A 152 -13.03 -2.44 -8.72
C CYS A 152 -14.25 -1.82 -9.39
N VAL A 153 -15.23 -2.63 -9.80
CA VAL A 153 -16.47 -2.14 -10.42
C VAL A 153 -17.24 -1.26 -9.42
N PHE A 154 -17.35 -1.70 -8.16
CA PHE A 154 -18.00 -0.93 -7.11
C PHE A 154 -17.36 0.45 -6.90
N ASP A 155 -16.02 0.51 -6.83
CA ASP A 155 -15.27 1.75 -6.65
C ASP A 155 -15.45 2.69 -7.85
N LEU A 156 -15.43 2.16 -9.07
CA LEU A 156 -15.69 2.96 -10.27
C LEU A 156 -17.12 3.49 -10.31
N CYS A 157 -18.11 2.70 -9.87
CA CYS A 157 -19.47 3.19 -9.71
C CYS A 157 -19.57 4.30 -8.66
N ALA A 158 -18.85 4.18 -7.55
CA ALA A 158 -18.82 5.19 -6.49
C ALA A 158 -18.08 6.48 -6.90
N THR A 159 -17.20 6.39 -7.90
CA THR A 159 -16.32 7.48 -8.34
C THR A 159 -16.61 7.99 -9.75
N ASP A 160 -17.74 7.60 -10.35
CA ASP A 160 -18.15 8.01 -11.70
C ASP A 160 -17.09 7.66 -12.77
N GLY A 161 -16.45 6.49 -12.63
CA GLY A 161 -15.48 5.97 -13.58
C GLY A 161 -14.11 6.64 -13.51
N ASP A 162 -13.75 7.21 -12.36
CA ASP A 162 -12.47 7.86 -12.17
C ASP A 162 -11.30 6.91 -12.50
N HIS A 163 -10.46 7.33 -13.45
CA HIS A 163 -9.35 6.52 -13.91
C HIS A 163 -8.28 6.33 -12.84
N GLY A 164 -8.14 7.28 -11.90
CA GLY A 164 -7.25 7.13 -10.75
C GLY A 164 -7.67 5.94 -9.88
N SER A 165 -8.96 5.86 -9.57
CA SER A 165 -9.58 4.79 -8.78
C SER A 165 -9.44 3.43 -9.48
N LEU A 166 -9.58 3.37 -10.81
CA LEU A 166 -9.25 2.17 -11.60
C LEU A 166 -7.80 1.74 -11.34
N CYS A 167 -6.84 2.64 -11.52
CA CYS A 167 -5.43 2.32 -11.37
C CYS A 167 -5.08 1.89 -9.94
N GLN A 168 -5.75 2.44 -8.94
CA GLN A 168 -5.59 2.07 -7.53
C GLN A 168 -6.11 0.66 -7.25
N ALA A 169 -7.27 0.30 -7.78
CA ALA A 169 -7.84 -1.05 -7.65
C ALA A 169 -6.96 -2.11 -8.35
N LEU A 170 -6.48 -1.80 -9.56
CA LEU A 170 -5.58 -2.69 -10.30
C LEU A 170 -4.22 -2.86 -9.61
N GLN A 171 -3.69 -1.78 -9.03
CA GLN A 171 -2.46 -1.82 -8.23
C GLN A 171 -2.63 -2.73 -7.00
N ALA A 172 -3.73 -2.61 -6.27
CA ALA A 172 -3.99 -3.43 -5.08
C ALA A 172 -4.01 -4.95 -5.42
N TYR A 173 -4.59 -5.33 -6.56
CA TYR A 173 -4.55 -6.72 -7.01
C TYR A 173 -3.14 -7.17 -7.42
N ALA A 174 -2.40 -6.33 -8.15
CA ALA A 174 -1.01 -6.59 -8.51
C ALA A 174 -0.10 -6.76 -7.28
N ASP A 175 -0.29 -5.94 -6.25
CA ASP A 175 0.51 -5.97 -5.02
C ASP A 175 0.25 -7.24 -4.19
N GLN A 176 -1.01 -7.66 -4.08
CA GLN A 176 -1.35 -8.93 -3.44
C GLN A 176 -0.83 -10.13 -4.25
N CYS A 177 -0.82 -10.01 -5.57
CA CYS A 177 -0.20 -11.00 -6.46
C CYS A 177 1.30 -11.16 -6.20
N ALA A 178 2.00 -10.02 -6.12
CA ALA A 178 3.44 -9.98 -5.88
C ALA A 178 3.79 -10.59 -4.52
N GLN A 179 2.98 -10.34 -3.49
CA GLN A 179 3.10 -10.98 -2.16
C GLN A 179 2.91 -12.49 -2.19
N ALA A 180 2.05 -12.99 -3.07
CA ALA A 180 1.91 -14.42 -3.33
C ALA A 180 3.05 -15.01 -4.19
N GLY A 181 4.03 -14.19 -4.57
CA GLY A 181 5.22 -14.60 -5.33
C GLY A 181 5.07 -14.51 -6.85
N VAL A 182 3.97 -13.93 -7.36
CA VAL A 182 3.70 -13.80 -8.79
C VAL A 182 3.81 -12.33 -9.20
N ILE A 183 4.87 -11.99 -9.92
CA ILE A 183 5.10 -10.63 -10.42
C ILE A 183 4.38 -10.45 -11.75
N VAL A 184 3.55 -9.41 -11.83
CA VAL A 184 2.73 -9.08 -13.00
C VAL A 184 3.13 -7.72 -13.57
N THR A 185 3.13 -7.60 -14.90
CA THR A 185 3.37 -6.33 -15.59
C THR A 185 2.09 -5.94 -16.33
N TRP A 186 1.37 -4.98 -15.78
CA TRP A 186 0.03 -4.59 -16.25
C TRP A 186 -0.06 -3.11 -16.68
N ARG A 187 0.86 -2.27 -16.20
CA ARG A 187 0.96 -0.84 -16.56
C ARG A 187 1.66 -0.65 -17.90
N ASN A 188 1.34 0.45 -18.58
CA ASN A 188 2.10 0.94 -19.73
C ASN A 188 2.04 2.47 -19.85
N ASN A 189 2.71 3.04 -20.86
CA ASN A 189 2.79 4.49 -21.05
C ASN A 189 1.45 5.19 -21.27
N THR A 190 0.40 4.46 -21.63
CA THR A 190 -0.95 4.97 -21.90
C THR A 190 -2.00 4.48 -20.92
N PHE A 191 -1.71 3.45 -20.13
CA PHE A 191 -2.64 2.83 -19.19
C PHE A 191 -1.99 2.74 -17.82
N CYS A 192 -2.50 3.54 -16.88
CA CYS A 192 -1.98 3.67 -15.52
C CYS A 192 -0.46 3.87 -15.45
N PRO A 193 0.11 4.87 -16.16
CA PRO A 193 1.55 5.10 -16.18
C PRO A 193 2.09 5.39 -14.78
N PHE A 194 3.29 4.88 -14.49
CA PHE A 194 3.98 5.10 -13.23
C PHE A 194 5.22 5.98 -13.48
N PRO A 195 5.09 7.32 -13.41
CA PRO A 195 6.19 8.22 -13.70
C PRO A 195 7.26 8.14 -12.61
N CYS A 196 8.52 8.06 -13.03
CA CYS A 196 9.69 8.11 -12.16
C CYS A 196 10.48 9.40 -12.37
N GLU A 197 11.10 9.89 -11.29
CA GLU A 197 11.92 11.10 -11.31
C GLU A 197 13.22 10.87 -12.11
N PRO A 198 13.87 11.92 -12.63
CA PRO A 198 15.14 11.79 -13.34
C PRO A 198 16.21 11.05 -12.52
N GLY A 199 16.91 10.11 -13.16
CA GLY A 199 17.88 9.22 -12.48
C GLY A 199 17.25 7.97 -11.87
N SER A 200 16.00 7.67 -12.25
CA SER A 200 15.31 6.44 -11.87
C SER A 200 14.39 5.93 -13.00
N HIS A 201 14.05 4.65 -12.94
CA HIS A 201 13.14 4.00 -13.87
C HIS A 201 12.15 3.10 -13.12
N TYR A 202 11.01 2.82 -13.77
CA TYR A 202 9.99 1.93 -13.23
C TYR A 202 10.41 0.46 -13.32
N GLU A 203 10.15 -0.29 -12.26
CA GLU A 203 10.24 -1.75 -12.22
C GLU A 203 8.97 -2.33 -11.57
N SER A 204 8.42 -3.42 -12.13
CA SER A 204 7.28 -4.14 -11.53
C SER A 204 7.66 -4.89 -10.24
N CYS A 205 8.96 -4.99 -9.95
CA CYS A 205 9.51 -5.67 -8.78
C CYS A 205 10.80 -4.95 -8.38
N ALA A 206 10.65 -3.77 -7.79
CA ALA A 206 11.74 -3.01 -7.22
C ALA A 206 12.34 -3.76 -6.02
N PRO A 207 13.68 -3.75 -5.85
CA PRO A 207 14.31 -4.40 -4.72
C PRO A 207 13.72 -3.89 -3.39
N PRO A 208 13.42 -4.78 -2.43
CA PRO A 208 12.77 -4.40 -1.16
C PRO A 208 13.62 -3.44 -0.32
N CYS A 209 14.93 -3.44 -0.56
CA CYS A 209 15.86 -2.53 0.07
C CYS A 209 16.72 -1.90 -1.03
N PRO A 210 16.41 -0.67 -1.45
CA PRO A 210 17.26 0.05 -2.39
C PRO A 210 18.55 0.52 -1.69
N ALA A 211 19.61 0.74 -2.47
CA ALA A 211 20.82 1.38 -1.97
C ALA A 211 20.52 2.85 -1.63
N THR A 212 20.93 3.30 -0.45
CA THR A 212 20.69 4.67 0.02
C THR A 212 21.99 5.38 0.34
N CYS A 213 21.95 6.72 0.42
CA CYS A 213 23.10 7.54 0.82
C CYS A 213 23.62 7.23 2.23
N SER A 214 22.75 6.76 3.13
CA SER A 214 23.10 6.40 4.52
C SER A 214 23.50 4.95 4.68
N ASN A 215 23.07 4.08 3.75
CA ASN A 215 23.30 2.64 3.84
C ASN A 215 23.61 2.06 2.46
N ALA A 216 24.85 2.24 2.01
CA ALA A 216 25.32 1.74 0.71
C ALA A 216 25.50 0.21 0.68
N SER A 217 25.43 -0.46 1.83
CA SER A 217 25.50 -1.92 1.97
C SER A 217 24.21 -2.40 2.60
N LEU A 218 23.42 -3.17 1.85
CA LEU A 218 22.19 -3.79 2.34
C LEU A 218 22.45 -4.43 3.72
N PRO A 219 21.76 -4.02 4.80
CA PRO A 219 21.84 -4.78 6.03
C PRO A 219 21.43 -6.22 5.69
N GLY A 220 22.25 -7.19 6.09
CA GLY A 220 21.87 -8.60 5.94
C GLY A 220 20.52 -8.78 6.64
N GLY A 221 19.44 -8.99 5.88
CA GLY A 221 18.10 -9.00 6.46
C GLY A 221 16.95 -8.51 5.57
N CYS A 222 17.16 -8.14 4.30
CA CYS A 222 16.07 -7.77 3.40
C CYS A 222 15.32 -9.01 2.89
N ASN A 223 14.49 -9.58 3.77
CA ASN A 223 13.69 -10.77 3.48
C ASN A 223 12.24 -10.43 3.09
N GLN A 224 12.00 -9.19 2.68
CA GLN A 224 10.71 -8.70 2.21
C GLN A 224 10.52 -9.05 0.73
N GLN A 225 9.26 -9.22 0.33
CA GLN A 225 8.92 -9.37 -1.08
C GLN A 225 9.12 -8.04 -1.81
N CYS A 226 9.54 -8.08 -3.07
CA CYS A 226 9.61 -6.87 -3.89
C CYS A 226 8.22 -6.27 -4.11
N ALA A 227 8.19 -4.98 -4.43
CA ALA A 227 6.98 -4.24 -4.77
C ALA A 227 7.24 -3.42 -6.03
N GLU A 228 6.19 -3.07 -6.79
CA GLU A 228 6.36 -2.14 -7.91
C GLU A 228 6.88 -0.78 -7.40
N GLY A 229 7.66 -0.08 -8.21
CA GLY A 229 8.14 1.24 -7.86
C GLY A 229 9.29 1.74 -8.73
N CYS A 230 9.80 2.92 -8.40
CA CYS A 230 10.95 3.50 -9.08
C CYS A 230 12.26 3.01 -8.45
N VAL A 231 13.18 2.55 -9.30
CA VAL A 231 14.51 2.10 -8.93
C VAL A 231 15.53 3.10 -9.46
N CYS A 232 16.50 3.47 -8.62
CA CYS A 232 17.58 4.36 -9.05
C CYS A 232 18.44 3.72 -10.15
N ASP A 233 18.82 4.51 -11.14
CA ASP A 233 19.71 4.08 -12.22
C ASP A 233 21.12 3.76 -11.71
N ASP A 234 21.90 3.02 -12.50
CA ASP A 234 23.30 2.73 -12.19
C ASP A 234 24.10 4.02 -11.91
N GLY A 235 24.74 4.06 -10.74
CA GLY A 235 25.50 5.24 -10.27
C GLY A 235 24.69 6.23 -9.42
N PHE A 236 23.37 6.01 -9.27
CA PHE A 236 22.50 6.77 -8.39
C PHE A 236 22.14 5.96 -7.15
N VAL A 237 21.88 6.65 -6.04
CA VAL A 237 21.40 6.08 -4.78
C VAL A 237 20.28 6.94 -4.21
N LEU A 238 19.47 6.34 -3.35
CA LEU A 238 18.34 7.02 -2.76
C LEU A 238 18.78 7.99 -1.65
N SER A 239 18.46 9.27 -1.82
CA SER A 239 18.62 10.35 -0.85
C SER A 239 17.23 10.81 -0.40
N GLY A 240 16.68 10.15 0.62
CA GLY A 240 15.28 10.32 0.99
C GLY A 240 14.36 9.67 -0.01
N ASP A 241 13.64 10.44 -0.81
CA ASP A 241 12.72 9.96 -1.85
C ASP A 241 13.21 10.21 -3.28
N LYS A 242 14.47 10.67 -3.44
CA LYS A 242 15.06 11.02 -4.74
C LYS A 242 16.31 10.23 -5.02
N CYS A 243 16.47 9.81 -6.28
CA CYS A 243 17.71 9.23 -6.76
C CYS A 243 18.70 10.35 -7.10
N VAL A 244 19.87 10.33 -6.47
CA VAL A 244 20.95 11.29 -6.70
C VAL A 244 22.26 10.56 -6.97
N PRO A 245 23.20 11.15 -7.73
CA PRO A 245 24.57 10.63 -7.79
C PRO A 245 25.17 10.54 -6.39
N VAL A 246 25.97 9.50 -6.13
CA VAL A 246 26.56 9.23 -4.80
C VAL A 246 27.35 10.43 -4.25
N GLU A 247 28.00 11.20 -5.12
CA GLU A 247 28.73 12.41 -4.77
C GLU A 247 27.86 13.58 -4.27
N LEU A 248 26.54 13.52 -4.50
CA LEU A 248 25.56 14.50 -4.03
C LEU A 248 24.80 14.02 -2.78
N CYS A 249 25.23 12.92 -2.16
CA CYS A 249 24.72 12.53 -0.86
C CYS A 249 25.00 13.61 0.20
N GLY A 250 24.05 13.75 1.13
CA GLY A 250 24.14 14.64 2.27
C GLY A 250 25.00 14.08 3.39
N CYS A 251 24.64 14.38 4.64
CA CYS A 251 25.42 13.98 5.81
C CYS A 251 24.61 13.19 6.83
N LEU A 252 25.30 12.44 7.67
CA LEU A 252 24.75 11.84 8.88
C LEU A 252 25.02 12.76 10.07
N ASP A 253 24.07 12.87 10.99
CA ASP A 253 24.27 13.54 12.27
C ASP A 253 24.85 12.61 13.34
N PHE A 254 24.91 13.06 14.60
CA PHE A 254 25.47 12.30 15.72
C PHE A 254 24.63 11.09 16.14
N ASP A 255 23.37 11.04 15.71
CA ASP A 255 22.42 9.95 15.97
C ASP A 255 22.27 9.04 14.75
N ASP A 256 23.23 9.09 13.82
CA ASP A 256 23.24 8.36 12.54
C ASP A 256 22.02 8.64 11.65
N GLN A 257 21.35 9.79 11.82
CA GLN A 257 20.23 10.19 10.97
C GLN A 257 20.72 10.95 9.74
N TYR A 258 20.15 10.61 8.58
CA TYR A 258 20.53 11.19 7.30
C TYR A 258 19.81 12.50 6.99
N HIS A 259 20.58 13.49 6.54
CA HIS A 259 20.12 14.81 6.14
C HIS A 259 20.51 15.06 4.67
N PRO A 260 19.55 15.11 3.73
CA PRO A 260 19.84 15.34 2.31
C PRO A 260 20.38 16.75 2.05
N VAL A 261 21.16 16.91 0.98
CA VAL A 261 21.60 18.24 0.51
C VAL A 261 20.37 18.99 -0.03
N SER A 262 20.12 20.18 0.50
CA SER A 262 19.00 21.05 0.11
C SER A 262 19.08 21.54 -1.34
#